data_AF-A0A926KH34-F1
#
_entry.id   AF-A0A926KH34-F1
#
_cell.length_a   1.000
_cell.length_b   1.000
_cell.length_c   1.000
_cell.angle_alpha   90.00
_cell.angle_beta   90.00
_cell.angle_gamma   90.00
#
_symmetry.space_group_name_H-M   'P 1'
#
loop_
_entity.id
_entity.type
_entity.pdbx_description
1 polymer ?
#
loop_
_entity_poly.entity_id
_entity_poly.type
_entity_poly.pdbx_seq_one_letter_code
_entity_poly.pdbx_strand_id
1 'polypeptide(L)' 'MSEVRSLLNQWDPIGVHPDRGGPQDEYHCLESPLIDMVSQGQSAQQISDYLEHQLQHHFGLEPGQASIDQFVRLLCDS' A
#
# COMPACT_ATOMS: atom_id res chain seq x y z
N MET A 1 -6.00 7.84 12.92
CA MET A 1 -5.42 6.89 11.95
C MET A 1 -5.40 7.61 10.62
N SER A 2 -4.29 7.57 9.88
CA SER A 2 -4.25 8.20 8.54
C SER A 2 -5.12 7.41 7.58
N GLU A 3 -5.66 8.07 6.56
CA GLU A 3 -6.43 7.41 5.51
C GLU A 3 -5.61 6.37 4.75
N VAL A 4 -4.35 6.70 4.44
CA VAL A 4 -3.37 5.78 3.84
C VAL A 4 -3.21 4.51 4.66
N ARG A 5 -3.08 4.61 6.00
CA ARG A 5 -2.98 3.42 6.86
C ARG A 5 -4.24 2.57 6.80
N SER A 6 -5.41 3.20 6.83
CA SER A 6 -6.69 2.49 6.72
C SER A 6 -6.81 1.76 5.37
N LEU A 7 -6.39 2.38 4.27
CA LEU A 7 -6.39 1.76 2.94
C LEU A 7 -5.39 0.60 2.87
N LEU A 8 -4.18 0.75 3.42
CA LEU A 8 -3.18 -0.33 3.49
C LEU A 8 -3.68 -1.54 4.28
N ASN A 9 -4.28 -1.31 5.45
CA ASN A 9 -4.84 -2.36 6.30
C ASN A 9 -6.04 -3.07 5.64
N GLN A 10 -6.80 -2.39 4.79
CA GLN A 10 -7.90 -2.99 4.02
C GLN A 10 -7.40 -3.79 2.81
N TRP A 11 -6.33 -3.31 2.15
CA TRP A 11 -5.73 -4.01 1.02
C TRP A 11 -5.03 -5.30 1.46
N ASP A 12 -4.35 -5.26 2.61
CA ASP A 12 -3.74 -6.39 3.30
C ASP A 12 -2.90 -7.34 2.42
N PRO A 13 -1.92 -6.84 1.62
CA PRO A 13 -1.20 -7.66 0.65
C PRO A 13 -0.37 -8.80 1.25
N ILE A 14 0.03 -8.73 2.54
CA ILE A 14 0.74 -9.83 3.24
C ILE A 14 -0.19 -10.75 4.04
N GLY A 15 -1.49 -10.45 4.11
CA GLY A 15 -2.50 -11.32 4.73
C GLY A 15 -2.45 -11.37 6.25
N VAL A 16 -2.14 -10.26 6.92
CA VAL A 16 -2.08 -10.20 8.40
C VAL A 16 -3.45 -10.07 9.04
N HIS A 17 -4.49 -9.83 8.25
CA HIS A 17 -5.90 -9.78 8.67
C HIS A 17 -6.16 -8.86 9.87
N PRO A 18 -5.96 -7.53 9.73
CA PRO A 18 -6.12 -6.58 10.82
C PRO A 18 -7.50 -6.65 11.49
N ASP A 19 -8.57 -6.87 10.71
CA ASP A 19 -9.95 -7.01 11.20
C ASP A 19 -10.21 -8.28 12.02
N ARG A 20 -9.28 -9.24 12.00
CA ARG A 20 -9.36 -10.51 12.73
C ARG A 20 -8.39 -10.56 13.92
N GLY A 21 -7.96 -9.40 14.41
CA GLY A 21 -7.02 -9.27 15.51
C GLY A 21 -5.55 -9.32 15.08
N GLY A 22 -5.29 -9.22 13.78
CA GLY A 22 -3.95 -9.02 13.25
C GLY A 22 -3.34 -7.67 13.65
N PRO A 23 -2.00 -7.57 13.65
CA PRO A 23 -1.31 -6.29 13.87
C PRO A 23 -1.71 -5.25 12.82
N GLN A 24 -1.89 -4.00 13.26
CA GLN A 24 -2.32 -2.87 12.41
C GLN A 24 -1.16 -2.00 11.91
N ASP A 25 0.06 -2.31 12.36
CA ASP A 25 1.28 -1.54 12.17
C ASP A 25 2.24 -2.19 11.16
N GLU A 26 1.92 -3.37 10.64
CA GLU A 26 2.74 -4.10 9.66
C GLU A 26 3.05 -3.28 8.41
N TYR A 27 2.14 -2.40 8.00
CA TYR A 27 2.30 -1.55 6.82
C TYR A 27 2.86 -0.14 7.12
N HIS A 28 3.29 0.14 8.36
CA HIS A 28 3.85 1.47 8.70
C HIS A 28 5.05 1.86 7.84
N CYS A 29 5.85 0.89 7.37
CA CYS A 29 6.99 1.17 6.49
C CYS A 29 6.57 1.73 5.12
N LEU A 30 5.34 1.46 4.67
CA LEU A 30 4.78 1.97 3.42
C LEU A 30 4.01 3.27 3.61
N GLU A 31 3.47 3.53 4.80
CA GLU A 31 2.60 4.67 5.07
C GLU A 31 3.26 6.01 4.78
N SER A 32 4.41 6.31 5.39
CA SER A 32 5.08 7.61 5.19
C SER A 32 5.53 7.83 3.73
N PRO A 33 6.18 6.87 3.06
CA PRO A 33 6.52 7.03 1.64
C PRO A 33 5.31 7.29 0.74
N LEU A 34 4.18 6.60 0.96
CA LEU A 34 2.98 6.81 0.15
C LEU A 34 2.35 8.19 0.39
N ILE A 35 2.30 8.65 1.64
CA ILE A 35 1.84 10.00 1.97
C ILE A 35 2.70 11.05 1.25
N ASP A 36 4.03 10.88 1.28
CA ASP A 36 4.95 11.80 0.63
C ASP A 36 4.79 11.78 -0.89
N MET A 37 4.64 10.61 -1.51
CA MET A 37 4.45 10.48 -2.96
C MET A 37 3.15 11.13 -3.42
N VAL A 38 2.03 10.92 -2.71
CA VAL A 38 0.75 11.56 -3.00
C VAL A 38 0.87 13.08 -2.84
N SER A 39 1.48 13.55 -1.74
CA SER A 39 1.65 14.98 -1.47
C SER A 39 2.53 15.70 -2.51
N GLN A 40 3.47 14.97 -3.13
CA GLN A 40 4.33 15.48 -4.20
C GLN A 40 3.70 15.38 -5.59
N GLY A 41 2.49 14.83 -5.71
CA GLY A 41 1.80 14.65 -6.99
C GLY A 41 2.48 13.63 -7.90
N GLN A 42 3.09 12.58 -7.32
CA GLN A 42 3.61 11.46 -8.10
C GLN A 42 2.47 10.79 -8.86
N SER A 43 2.75 10.31 -10.08
CA SER A 43 1.74 9.64 -10.89
C SER A 43 1.35 8.27 -10.31
N ALA A 44 0.14 7.81 -10.65
CA ALA A 44 -0.31 6.46 -10.29
C ALA A 44 0.68 5.37 -10.73
N GLN A 45 1.30 5.52 -11.90
CA GLN A 45 2.32 4.56 -12.36
C GLN A 45 3.53 4.53 -11.43
N GLN A 46 4.05 5.68 -11.01
CA GLN A 46 5.20 5.74 -10.11
C GLN A 46 4.89 5.14 -8.73
N ILE A 47 3.67 5.34 -8.22
CA ILE A 47 3.21 4.72 -6.97
C ILE A 47 3.07 3.20 -7.13
N SER A 48 2.54 2.74 -8.27
CA SER A 48 2.42 1.33 -8.61
C SER A 48 3.79 0.64 -8.67
N ASP A 49 4.75 1.23 -9.39
CA ASP A 49 6.13 0.72 -9.50
C ASP A 49 6.82 0.65 -8.12
N TYR A 50 6.60 1.66 -7.28
CA TYR A 50 7.10 1.66 -5.90
C TYR A 50 6.54 0.50 -5.08
N LEU A 51 5.22 0.29 -5.13
CA LEU A 51 4.56 -0.78 -4.39
C LEU A 51 4.96 -2.16 -4.88
N GLU A 52 5.03 -2.36 -6.20
CA GLU A 52 5.52 -3.60 -6.80
C GLU A 52 6.93 -3.92 -6.27
N HIS A 53 7.84 -2.95 -6.31
CA HIS A 53 9.20 -3.12 -5.81
C HIS A 53 9.22 -3.45 -4.31
N GLN A 54 8.43 -2.76 -3.47
CA GLN A 54 8.38 -3.07 -2.04
C GLN A 54 7.83 -4.47 -1.79
N LEU A 55 6.73 -4.86 -2.46
CA LEU A 55 6.14 -6.18 -2.28
C LEU A 55 7.11 -7.29 -2.70
N GLN A 56 7.81 -7.12 -3.82
CA GLN A 56 8.80 -8.09 -4.29
C GLN A 56 10.04 -8.15 -3.40
N HIS A 57 10.65 -7.01 -3.09
CA HIS A 57 11.98 -6.98 -2.47
C HIS A 57 11.97 -6.84 -0.94
N HIS A 58 10.99 -6.13 -0.38
CA HIS A 58 10.85 -5.96 1.07
C HIS A 58 10.06 -7.13 1.68
N PHE A 59 8.93 -7.47 1.08
CA PHE A 59 8.02 -8.49 1.62
C PHE A 59 8.22 -9.88 1.01
N GLY A 60 9.00 -10.02 -0.07
CA GLY A 60 9.26 -11.31 -0.71
C GLY A 60 8.04 -11.92 -1.38
N LEU A 61 7.10 -11.08 -1.84
CA LEU A 61 5.86 -11.49 -2.49
C LEU A 61 5.97 -11.43 -4.02
N GLU A 62 5.12 -12.20 -4.69
CA GLU A 62 4.84 -12.03 -6.12
C GLU A 62 3.49 -11.32 -6.25
N PRO A 63 3.47 -9.97 -6.27
CA PRO A 63 2.21 -9.24 -6.23
C PRO A 63 1.47 -9.32 -7.55
N GLY A 64 0.14 -9.46 -7.49
CA GLY A 64 -0.70 -9.34 -8.68
C GLY A 64 -0.85 -7.87 -9.08
N GLN A 65 -0.39 -7.50 -10.28
CA GLN A 65 -0.46 -6.11 -10.78
C GLN A 65 -1.86 -5.49 -10.68
N ALA A 66 -2.91 -6.28 -10.99
CA ALA A 66 -4.29 -5.82 -10.89
C ALA A 66 -4.69 -5.41 -9.45
N SER A 67 -4.11 -6.06 -8.44
CA SER A 67 -4.35 -5.73 -7.03
C SER A 67 -3.67 -4.41 -6.64
N ILE A 68 -2.41 -4.23 -7.07
CA ILE A 68 -1.69 -2.96 -6.89
C ILE A 68 -2.44 -1.82 -7.58
N ASP A 69 -2.82 -1.99 -8.84
CA ASP A 69 -3.50 -0.95 -9.62
C ASP A 69 -4.85 -0.57 -8.99
N GLN A 70 -5.58 -1.54 -8.42
CA GLN A 70 -6.81 -1.26 -7.68
C GLN A 70 -6.53 -0.43 -6.42
N PHE A 71 -5.53 -0.80 -5.64
CA PHE A 71 -5.13 -0.05 -4.44
C PHE A 71 -4.69 1.38 -4.79
N VAL A 72 -3.85 1.55 -5.81
CA VAL A 72 -3.35 2.86 -6.23
C VAL A 72 -4.49 3.76 -6.70
N ARG A 73 -5.50 3.23 -7.40
CA ARG A 73 -6.70 4.01 -7.75
C ARG A 73 -7.41 4.54 -6.51
N LEU A 74 -7.66 3.67 -5.52
CA LEU A 74 -8.30 4.07 -4.26
C LEU A 74 -7.49 5.13 -3.51
N LEU A 75 -6.17 4.99 -3.50
CA LEU A 75 -5.25 5.91 -2.85
C LEU A 75 -5.18 7.29 -3.52
N CYS A 76 -5.33 7.36 -4.85
CA CYS A 76 -5.30 8.63 -5.58
C CYS A 76 -6.67 9.32 -5.62
N ASP A 77 -7.76 8.58 -5.40
CA ASP A 77 -9.13 9.09 -5.40
C ASP A 77 -9.62 9.54 -4.00
N SER A 78 -8.84 9.28 -2.94
CA SER A 78 -9.08 9.68 -1.54
C SER A 78 -8.51 11.06 -1.22
#